data_AF-A0A180H088-F1
#
_entry.id   AF-A0A180H088-F1
#
_cell.length_a   1.000
_cell.length_b   1.000
_cell.length_c   1.000
_cell.angle_alpha   90.00
_cell.angle_beta   90.00
_cell.angle_gamma   90.00
#
_symmetry.space_group_name_H-M   'P 1'
#
loop_
_entity.id
_entity.type
_entity.pdbx_description
1 polymer ?
#
loop_
_entity_poly.entity_id
_entity_poly.type
_entity_poly.pdbx_seq_one_letter_code
_entity_poly.pdbx_strand_id
1 'polypeptide(L)'
;MINKLVNRFLLGTAAEGPQVVSLGAGSDSRFWHPCSRLTARWPPLARWFKTKLEPTVRQKIRTIAAHDSLRGLCGRCSLDPSATTTPPPDGRPDGPPTELHGAHYTLLSADLRRPAELVAKLSASAPTADAAPVLRASAPTLINTLMTGQLTGH
;
A
#
# COMPACT_ATOMS: atom_id res chain seq x y z
N MET A 1 -12.66 -6.49 15.85
CA MET A 1 -13.63 -5.46 15.42
C MET A 1 -13.31 -4.88 14.03
N ILE A 2 -12.13 -4.31 13.83
CA ILE A 2 -11.76 -3.60 12.58
C ILE A 2 -11.76 -4.47 11.31
N ASN A 3 -11.33 -5.74 11.39
CA ASN A 3 -11.34 -6.65 10.23
C ASN A 3 -12.77 -6.91 9.71
N LYS A 4 -13.78 -6.98 10.60
CA LYS A 4 -15.18 -7.14 10.19
C LYS A 4 -15.71 -5.90 9.47
N LEU A 5 -15.23 -4.71 9.85
CA LEU A 5 -15.59 -3.46 9.18
C LEU A 5 -14.96 -3.39 7.79
N VAL A 6 -13.66 -3.68 7.69
CA VAL A 6 -12.94 -3.74 6.41
C VAL A 6 -13.60 -4.75 5.47
N ASN A 7 -13.93 -5.95 5.95
CA ASN A 7 -14.59 -6.95 5.11
C ASN A 7 -15.98 -6.49 4.65
N ARG A 8 -16.78 -5.90 5.53
CA ARG A 8 -18.11 -5.36 5.15
C ARG A 8 -17.98 -4.25 4.12
N PHE A 9 -17.01 -3.36 4.29
CA PHE A 9 -16.71 -2.31 3.33
C PHE A 9 -16.34 -2.90 1.97
N LEU A 10 -15.31 -3.76 1.92
CA LEU A 10 -14.83 -4.38 0.68
C LEU A 10 -15.94 -5.14 -0.07
N LEU A 11 -16.77 -5.89 0.66
CA LEU A 11 -17.85 -6.67 0.04
C LEU A 11 -19.05 -5.79 -0.35
N GLY A 12 -19.40 -4.79 0.46
CA GLY A 12 -20.54 -3.91 0.22
C GLY A 12 -20.33 -2.93 -0.93
N THR A 13 -19.07 -2.65 -1.28
CA THR A 13 -18.68 -1.70 -2.35
C THR A 13 -17.90 -2.38 -3.48
N ALA A 14 -17.98 -3.71 -3.58
CA ALA A 14 -17.14 -4.51 -4.48
C ALA A 14 -17.24 -4.08 -5.96
N ALA A 15 -18.44 -3.71 -6.42
CA ALA A 15 -18.70 -3.29 -7.80
C ALA A 15 -18.11 -1.92 -8.14
N GLU A 16 -17.80 -1.10 -7.13
CA GLU A 16 -17.33 0.28 -7.28
C GLU A 16 -15.79 0.41 -7.24
N GLY A 17 -15.08 -0.71 -7.02
CA GLY A 17 -13.62 -0.74 -6.93
C GLY A 17 -13.07 -0.11 -5.65
N PRO A 18 -13.34 -0.72 -4.48
CA PRO A 18 -13.09 -0.08 -3.20
C PRO A 18 -11.61 0.05 -2.88
N GLN A 19 -11.28 1.13 -2.19
CA GLN A 19 -9.92 1.51 -1.85
C GLN A 19 -9.75 1.54 -0.34
N VAL A 20 -8.69 0.93 0.18
CA VAL A 20 -8.34 0.99 1.61
C VAL A 20 -7.00 1.68 1.76
N VAL A 21 -6.96 2.80 2.51
CA VAL A 21 -5.73 3.54 2.77
C VAL A 21 -5.34 3.35 4.23
N SER A 22 -4.25 2.64 4.47
CA SER A 22 -3.69 2.40 5.81
C SER A 22 -2.56 3.37 6.09
N LEU A 23 -2.84 4.40 6.89
CA LEU A 23 -1.90 5.45 7.26
C LEU A 23 -1.10 5.07 8.50
N GLY A 24 0.24 5.15 8.41
CA GLY A 24 1.14 4.97 9.56
C GLY A 24 1.16 3.54 10.10
N ALA A 25 0.83 2.57 9.24
CA ALA A 25 0.30 1.29 9.65
C ALA A 25 1.34 0.26 10.15
N GLY A 26 2.29 0.67 11.01
CA GLY A 26 3.16 -0.17 11.87
C GLY A 26 3.41 -1.62 11.39
N SER A 27 3.29 -2.61 12.26
CA SER A 27 3.38 -4.04 11.88
C SER A 27 2.13 -4.55 11.14
N ASP A 28 1.15 -3.69 10.81
CA ASP A 28 -0.18 -4.07 10.34
C ASP A 28 -0.14 -5.11 9.21
N SER A 29 -0.68 -6.29 9.52
CA SER A 29 -0.80 -7.44 8.63
C SER A 29 -2.24 -7.64 8.12
N ARG A 30 -3.14 -6.68 8.38
CA ARG A 30 -4.57 -6.77 8.04
C ARG A 30 -4.86 -6.72 6.55
N PHE A 31 -3.89 -6.41 5.69
CA PHE A 31 -4.01 -6.69 4.25
C PHE A 31 -3.93 -8.19 3.97
N TRP A 32 -2.98 -8.88 4.60
CA TRP A 32 -2.71 -10.30 4.35
C TRP A 32 -3.84 -11.21 4.82
N HIS A 33 -4.52 -10.85 5.92
CA HIS A 33 -5.54 -11.71 6.54
C HIS A 33 -6.82 -11.84 5.69
N PRO A 34 -7.38 -10.75 5.13
CA PRO A 34 -8.47 -10.81 4.17
C PRO A 34 -8.01 -11.31 2.81
N CYS A 35 -6.82 -10.94 2.31
CA CYS A 35 -6.33 -11.51 1.04
C CYS A 35 -6.17 -13.03 1.10
N SER A 36 -5.66 -13.61 2.18
CA SER A 36 -5.49 -15.07 2.30
C SER A 36 -6.80 -15.83 2.53
N ARG A 37 -7.83 -15.19 3.11
CA ARG A 37 -9.14 -15.81 3.38
C ARG A 37 -10.18 -15.53 2.30
N LEU A 38 -10.04 -14.41 1.60
CA LEU A 38 -10.92 -13.95 0.54
C LEU A 38 -10.25 -14.11 -0.82
N THR A 39 -9.20 -14.91 -1.01
CA THR A 39 -8.52 -15.05 -2.31
C THR A 39 -9.50 -15.35 -3.46
N ALA A 40 -10.54 -16.15 -3.19
CA ALA A 40 -11.62 -16.44 -4.15
C ALA A 40 -12.75 -15.38 -4.20
N ARG A 41 -12.81 -14.46 -3.22
CA ARG A 41 -13.87 -13.45 -3.03
C ARG A 41 -13.34 -12.01 -2.97
N TRP A 42 -12.06 -11.80 -3.26
CA TRP A 42 -11.45 -10.48 -3.24
C TRP A 42 -12.07 -9.70 -4.39
N PRO A 43 -12.64 -8.52 -4.14
CA PRO A 43 -13.20 -7.74 -5.22
C PRO A 43 -12.12 -7.48 -6.28
N PRO A 44 -12.34 -7.81 -7.57
CA PRO A 44 -11.31 -7.70 -8.60
C PRO A 44 -10.73 -6.29 -8.75
N LEU A 45 -11.50 -5.28 -8.36
CA LEU A 45 -11.11 -3.87 -8.46
C LEU A 45 -10.61 -3.28 -7.12
N ALA A 46 -10.60 -4.07 -6.04
CA ALA A 46 -10.19 -3.57 -4.74
C ALA A 46 -8.67 -3.29 -4.71
N ARG A 47 -8.31 -2.14 -4.13
CA ARG A 47 -6.93 -1.69 -3.95
C ARG A 47 -6.63 -1.35 -2.50
N TRP A 48 -5.45 -1.72 -2.03
CA TRP A 48 -4.98 -1.43 -0.69
C TRP A 48 -3.68 -0.62 -0.73
N PHE A 49 -3.71 0.58 -0.17
CA PHE A 49 -2.57 1.47 -0.05
C PHE A 49 -2.06 1.45 1.38
N LYS A 50 -0.75 1.33 1.56
CA LYS A 50 -0.12 1.35 2.86
C LYS A 50 1.00 2.37 2.89
N THR A 51 1.00 3.24 3.88
CA THR A 51 2.04 4.27 4.05
C THR A 51 2.87 4.02 5.30
N LYS A 52 4.17 4.22 5.19
CA LYS A 52 5.15 4.05 6.28
C LYS A 52 6.39 4.91 6.06
N LEU A 53 7.19 5.10 7.10
CA LEU A 53 8.54 5.65 6.97
C LEU A 53 9.42 4.75 6.09
N GLU A 54 10.28 5.40 5.30
CA GLU A 54 11.11 4.76 4.28
C GLU A 54 11.91 3.54 4.76
N PRO A 55 12.63 3.58 5.91
CA PRO A 55 13.39 2.41 6.37
C PRO A 55 12.50 1.17 6.55
N THR A 56 11.27 1.39 7.00
CA THR A 56 10.30 0.32 7.23
C THR A 56 9.69 -0.18 5.92
N VAL A 57 9.52 0.68 4.92
CA VAL A 57 9.09 0.29 3.57
C VAL A 57 10.15 -0.59 2.91
N ARG A 58 11.40 -0.12 2.88
CA ARG A 58 12.54 -0.86 2.31
C ARG A 58 12.65 -2.26 2.90
N GLN A 59 12.56 -2.39 4.22
CA GLN A 59 12.59 -3.70 4.88
C GLN A 59 11.41 -4.58 4.47
N LYS A 60 10.19 -4.03 4.41
CA LYS A 60 9.00 -4.80 3.98
C LYS A 60 9.09 -5.24 2.52
N ILE A 61 9.63 -4.40 1.63
CA ILE A 61 9.81 -4.75 0.23
C ILE A 61 10.78 -5.92 0.10
N ARG A 62 11.91 -5.90 0.81
CA ARG A 62 12.84 -7.04 0.87
C ARG A 62 12.13 -8.30 1.34
N THR A 63 11.34 -8.22 2.42
CA THR A 63 10.57 -9.36 2.92
C THR A 63 9.59 -9.88 1.88
N ILE A 64 8.80 -9.01 1.24
CA ILE A 64 7.82 -9.42 0.21
C ILE A 64 8.56 -10.06 -0.98
N ALA A 65 9.63 -9.44 -1.46
CA ALA A 65 10.42 -9.94 -2.59
C ALA A 65 11.06 -11.31 -2.33
N ALA A 66 11.42 -11.61 -1.08
CA ALA A 66 12.01 -12.89 -0.69
C ALA A 66 10.99 -14.03 -0.48
N HIS A 67 9.68 -13.76 -0.51
CA HIS A 67 8.64 -14.76 -0.22
C HIS A 67 7.60 -14.84 -1.34
N ASP A 68 7.63 -15.91 -2.13
CA ASP A 68 6.73 -16.09 -3.29
C ASP A 68 5.25 -16.08 -2.92
N SER A 69 4.89 -16.59 -1.74
CA SER A 69 3.51 -16.53 -1.23
C SER A 69 3.03 -15.09 -1.02
N LEU A 70 3.89 -14.19 -0.53
CA LEU A 70 3.57 -12.78 -0.35
C LEU A 70 3.53 -12.04 -1.69
N ARG A 71 4.44 -12.38 -2.62
CA ARG A 71 4.41 -11.84 -4.00
C ARG A 71 3.12 -12.19 -4.71
N GLY A 72 2.68 -13.45 -4.60
CA GLY A 72 1.43 -13.92 -5.22
C GLY A 72 0.20 -13.18 -4.71
N LEU A 73 0.14 -12.88 -3.42
CA LEU A 73 -1.00 -12.17 -2.81
C LEU A 73 -1.11 -10.69 -3.18
N CYS A 74 -0.02 -10.06 -3.60
CA CYS A 74 -0.02 -8.68 -4.07
C CYS A 74 -0.54 -8.53 -5.53
N GLY A 75 -0.94 -9.64 -6.16
CA GLY A 75 -1.04 -9.75 -7.62
C GLY A 75 0.36 -9.84 -8.24
N ARG A 76 0.48 -10.16 -9.54
CA ARG A 76 1.78 -10.11 -10.25
C ARG A 76 2.42 -8.74 -9.99
N CYS A 77 3.39 -8.67 -9.08
CA CYS A 77 3.98 -7.42 -8.64
C CYS A 77 4.90 -6.90 -9.74
N SER A 78 4.76 -5.64 -10.12
CA SER A 78 5.88 -4.93 -10.70
C SER A 78 6.67 -4.34 -9.54
N LEU A 79 7.78 -4.98 -9.19
CA LEU A 79 8.81 -4.35 -8.36
C LEU A 79 9.50 -3.34 -9.27
N ASP A 80 8.97 -2.12 -9.37
CA ASP A 80 9.67 -1.06 -10.09
C ASP A 80 10.71 -0.42 -9.16
N PRO A 81 12.02 -0.59 -9.41
CA PRO A 81 13.07 0.11 -8.68
C PRO A 81 13.09 1.64 -8.92
N SER A 82 12.27 2.19 -9.81
CA SER A 82 12.43 3.57 -10.31
C SER A 82 11.65 4.68 -9.59
N ALA A 83 10.90 4.40 -8.54
CA ALA A 83 10.06 5.42 -7.88
C ALA A 83 10.79 6.27 -6.81
N THR A 84 12.08 6.56 -6.99
CA THR A 84 12.77 7.61 -6.23
C THR A 84 13.16 8.77 -7.12
N THR A 85 12.54 9.91 -6.81
CA THR A 85 12.92 11.26 -7.19
C THR A 85 14.43 11.46 -7.05
N THR A 86 15.07 11.89 -8.13
CA THR A 86 16.51 12.22 -8.25
C THR A 86 17.46 11.02 -8.25
N PRO A 87 18.12 10.69 -9.39
CA PRO A 87 19.19 9.71 -9.40
C PRO A 87 20.40 10.24 -8.63
N PRO A 88 21.11 9.42 -7.83
CA PRO A 88 22.43 9.78 -7.34
C PRO A 88 23.40 9.94 -8.54
N PRO A 89 24.43 10.79 -8.43
CA PRO A 89 25.35 11.11 -9.53
C PRO A 89 26.09 9.90 -10.13
N ASP A 90 26.08 8.75 -9.45
CA ASP A 90 26.85 7.55 -9.82
C ASP A 90 26.03 6.44 -10.52
N GLY A 91 24.79 6.72 -10.94
CA GLY A 91 24.05 5.84 -11.87
C GLY A 91 23.69 4.42 -11.36
N ARG A 92 24.04 4.08 -10.11
CA ARG A 92 23.54 2.89 -9.42
C ARG A 92 22.38 3.27 -8.50
N PRO A 93 21.20 2.64 -8.62
CA PRO A 93 20.18 2.75 -7.58
C PRO A 93 20.66 1.94 -6.36
N ASP A 94 21.49 2.55 -5.52
CA ASP A 94 21.99 1.94 -4.29
C ASP A 94 20.88 1.88 -3.24
N GLY A 95 20.05 0.85 -3.33
CA GLY A 95 19.13 0.44 -2.28
C GLY A 95 17.86 -0.25 -2.78
N PRO A 96 17.19 -1.03 -1.92
CA PRO A 96 15.87 -1.59 -2.24
C PRO A 96 14.88 -0.45 -2.54
N PRO A 97 13.88 -0.67 -3.39
CA PRO A 97 12.93 0.39 -3.75
C PRO A 97 12.26 0.98 -2.50
N THR A 98 11.87 2.25 -2.59
CA THR A 98 11.14 2.95 -1.51
C THR A 98 9.62 2.81 -1.66
N GLU A 99 9.16 2.12 -2.70
CA GLU A 99 7.76 1.87 -3.01
C GLU A 99 7.57 0.50 -3.67
N LEU A 100 6.37 -0.07 -3.55
CA LEU A 100 5.97 -1.29 -4.23
C LEU A 100 4.57 -1.10 -4.79
N HIS A 101 4.39 -1.45 -6.06
CA HIS A 101 3.12 -1.34 -6.77
C HIS A 101 2.68 -2.72 -7.28
N GLY A 102 1.56 -3.20 -6.75
CA GLY A 102 0.89 -4.43 -7.18
C GLY A 102 -0.56 -4.15 -7.58
N ALA A 103 -1.22 -5.13 -8.19
CA ALA A 103 -2.59 -4.96 -8.69
C ALA A 103 -3.59 -4.61 -7.58
N HIS A 104 -3.41 -5.21 -6.40
CA HIS A 104 -4.28 -5.02 -5.24
C HIS A 104 -3.59 -4.36 -4.05
N TYR A 105 -2.27 -4.17 -4.12
CA TYR A 105 -1.46 -3.72 -2.98
C TYR A 105 -0.39 -2.73 -3.41
N THR A 106 -0.41 -1.55 -2.81
CA THR A 106 0.60 -0.52 -2.99
C THR A 106 1.18 -0.15 -1.64
N LEU A 107 2.51 -0.16 -1.53
CA LEU A 107 3.25 0.25 -0.35
C LEU A 107 4.08 1.49 -0.68
N LEU A 108 3.81 2.60 0.01
CA LEU A 108 4.44 3.89 -0.23
C LEU A 108 5.28 4.30 0.99
N SER A 109 6.49 4.81 0.71
CA SER A 109 7.24 5.60 1.68
C SER A 109 6.61 6.99 1.82
N ALA A 110 6.19 7.35 3.03
CA ALA A 110 5.67 8.68 3.31
C ALA A 110 5.88 9.03 4.79
N ASP A 111 6.33 10.26 5.03
CA ASP A 111 6.27 10.86 6.36
C ASP A 111 4.91 11.56 6.51
N LEU A 112 4.06 11.06 7.41
CA LEU A 112 2.74 11.65 7.63
C LEU A 112 2.79 13.07 8.21
N ARG A 113 3.95 13.50 8.72
CA ARG A 113 4.20 14.90 9.12
C ARG A 113 4.34 15.83 7.91
N ARG A 114 4.52 15.28 6.70
CA ARG A 114 4.64 16.00 5.42
C ARG A 114 3.49 15.58 4.47
N PRO A 115 2.24 15.96 4.78
CA PRO A 115 1.06 15.45 4.06
C PRO A 115 1.05 15.79 2.56
N ALA A 116 1.64 16.91 2.15
CA ALA A 116 1.75 17.30 0.74
C ALA A 116 2.48 16.24 -0.11
N GLU A 117 3.51 15.59 0.44
CA GLU A 117 4.26 14.54 -0.27
C GLU A 117 3.42 13.28 -0.45
N LEU A 118 2.65 12.93 0.58
CA LEU A 118 1.72 11.81 0.50
C LEU A 118 0.63 12.06 -0.55
N VAL A 119 0.05 13.27 -0.55
CA VAL A 119 -0.96 13.64 -1.54
C VAL A 119 -0.38 13.55 -2.96
N ALA A 120 0.83 14.09 -3.18
CA ALA A 120 1.50 13.99 -4.47
C ALA A 120 1.66 12.53 -4.95
N LYS A 121 2.08 11.62 -4.05
CA LYS A 121 2.22 10.19 -4.37
C LYS A 121 0.89 9.49 -4.65
N LEU A 122 -0.17 9.83 -3.91
CA LEU A 122 -1.50 9.24 -4.10
C LEU A 122 -2.20 9.77 -5.35
N SER A 123 -1.89 11.01 -5.76
CA SER A 123 -2.41 11.63 -6.98
C SER A 123 -1.61 11.28 -8.23
N ALA A 124 -0.36 10.82 -8.09
CA ALA A 124 0.46 10.38 -9.20
C ALA A 124 -0.15 9.16 -9.92
N SER A 125 0.14 9.03 -11.22
CA SER A 125 -0.20 7.84 -11.98
C SER A 125 0.60 6.64 -11.49
N ALA A 126 -0.07 5.51 -11.26
CA ALA A 126 0.59 4.27 -10.93
C ALA A 126 1.45 3.81 -12.13
N PRO A 127 2.64 3.23 -11.91
CA PRO A 127 3.50 2.69 -12.98
C PRO A 127 2.95 1.40 -13.63
N THR A 128 1.66 1.13 -13.49
CA THR A 128 0.99 -0.03 -14.07
C THR A 128 0.37 0.35 -15.42
N ALA A 129 0.04 -0.66 -16.24
CA ALA A 129 -0.36 -0.51 -17.64
C ALA A 129 -1.53 0.46 -17.93
N ASP A 130 -2.28 0.87 -16.91
CA ASP A 130 -3.52 1.65 -17.05
C ASP A 130 -3.33 3.16 -16.79
N ALA A 131 -2.12 3.64 -16.47
CA ALA A 131 -1.77 5.04 -16.19
C ALA A 131 -2.69 5.82 -15.19
N ALA A 132 -3.59 5.11 -14.51
CA ALA A 132 -4.57 5.70 -13.61
C ALA A 132 -3.89 6.21 -12.33
N PRO A 133 -4.45 7.26 -11.69
CA PRO A 133 -4.01 7.71 -10.38
C PRO A 133 -3.94 6.53 -9.39
N VAL A 134 -2.94 6.58 -8.50
CA VAL A 134 -2.78 5.58 -7.43
C VAL A 134 -4.08 5.48 -6.63
N LEU A 135 -4.60 6.60 -6.12
CA LEU A 135 -5.92 6.72 -5.50
C LEU A 135 -6.94 7.34 -6.47
N ARG A 136 -8.11 6.72 -6.66
CA ARG A 136 -9.14 7.19 -7.60
C ARG A 136 -10.17 8.01 -6.83
N ALA A 137 -10.33 9.29 -7.19
CA ALA A 137 -11.23 10.20 -6.48
C ALA A 137 -12.70 9.74 -6.46
N SER A 138 -13.15 8.99 -7.47
CA SER A 138 -14.52 8.53 -7.60
C SER A 138 -14.82 7.20 -6.90
N ALA A 139 -13.81 6.51 -6.35
CA ALA A 139 -13.98 5.19 -5.77
C ALA A 139 -14.22 5.27 -4.25
N PRO A 140 -15.09 4.41 -3.68
CA PRO A 140 -15.28 4.33 -2.24
C PRO A 140 -13.94 4.10 -1.54
N THR A 141 -13.61 4.96 -0.57
CA THR A 141 -12.32 4.93 0.12
C THR A 141 -12.51 4.81 1.63
N LEU A 142 -11.91 3.77 2.22
CA LEU A 142 -11.82 3.60 3.67
C LEU A 142 -10.42 3.98 4.15
N ILE A 143 -10.32 5.04 4.95
CA ILE A 143 -9.06 5.46 5.57
C ILE A 143 -8.94 4.84 6.97
N ASN A 144 -7.80 4.24 7.26
CA ASN A 144 -7.50 3.56 8.51
C ASN A 144 -6.19 4.09 9.09
N THR A 145 -6.30 4.87 10.15
CA THR A 145 -5.16 5.39 10.91
C THR A 145 -4.87 4.44 12.06
N LEU A 146 -3.78 3.69 11.98
CA LEU A 146 -3.23 3.02 13.16
C LEU A 146 -2.18 3.93 13.76
N MET A 147 -2.61 4.83 14.65
CA MET A 147 -1.66 5.38 15.61
C MET A 147 -1.38 4.29 16.64
N THR A 148 -0.21 3.65 16.57
CA THR A 148 0.35 2.98 17.73
C THR A 148 0.78 4.07 18.71
N GLY A 149 -0.18 4.65 19.42
CA GLY A 149 0.13 5.46 20.59
C GLY A 149 0.66 4.51 21.66
N GLN A 150 1.97 4.56 21.92
CA GLN A 150 2.37 4.41 23.32
C GLN A 150 1.83 5.64 24.02
N LEU A 151 0.67 5.51 24.64
CA LEU A 151 0.29 6.37 25.74
C LEU A 151 1.23 5.99 26.88
N THR A 152 2.40 6.62 26.95
CA THR A 152 3.17 6.65 28.19
C THR A 152 2.40 7.56 29.14
N GLY A 153 1.69 6.93 30.09
CA GLY A 153 1.04 7.63 31.19
C GLY A 153 2.07 8.39 32.01
N HIS A 154 1.70 9.60 32.39
CA HIS A 154 2.32 10.38 33.45
C HIS A 154 2.22 9.67 34.79
#